data_AF-A0A1M5DSB6-F1
#
_entry.id   AF-A0A1M5DSB6-F1
#
_cell.length_a   1.000
_cell.length_b   1.000
_cell.length_c   1.000
_cell.angle_alpha   90.00
_cell.angle_beta   90.00
_cell.angle_gamma   90.00
#
_symmetry.space_group_name_H-M   'P 1'
#
loop_
_entity.id
_entity.type
_entity.pdbx_description
1 polymer ?
#
loop_
_entity_poly.entity_id
_entity_poly.type
_entity_poly.pdbx_seq_one_letter_code
_entity_poly.pdbx_strand_id
1 'polypeptide(L)'
;MIGRADFAALTGDSPAARDEWAAVVAAWSEPHRRYHDLRHLAAVLGLVGELGAAATDPAAVALAAWYHDVVYDPRRGDNERASADRARAGLAGLVPEARLAEVERLVLLTAGHAAEPGDTNGAVLCDADLAVLAGPPEAYAAYASAVREEYGHLPDDVFTAGRTAVLESLLELPALYRLPATREWEPRARANLAAELTLLRGRAS
;
A
#
# COMPACT_ATOMS: atom_id res chain seq x y z
N MET A 1 0.30 -15.83 13.27
CA MET A 1 -0.77 -15.00 12.67
C MET A 1 -0.21 -13.61 12.51
N ILE A 2 -0.44 -12.95 11.37
CA ILE A 2 0.05 -11.58 11.14
C ILE A 2 -0.32 -10.66 12.31
N GLY A 3 0.66 -9.87 12.74
CA GLY A 3 0.96 -9.54 14.14
C GLY A 3 -0.17 -9.02 15.01
N ARG A 4 -0.88 -9.95 15.70
CA ARG A 4 -1.85 -9.60 16.75
C ARG A 4 -1.22 -8.73 17.84
N ALA A 5 -0.02 -9.10 18.29
CA ALA A 5 0.69 -8.37 19.32
C ALA A 5 1.02 -6.94 18.87
N ASP A 6 1.43 -6.78 17.61
CA ASP A 6 1.75 -5.49 17.02
C ASP A 6 0.50 -4.61 16.89
N PHE A 7 -0.62 -5.18 16.42
CA PHE A 7 -1.89 -4.46 16.36
C PHE A 7 -2.40 -4.08 17.76
N ALA A 8 -2.27 -4.98 18.74
CA ALA A 8 -2.66 -4.71 20.13
C ALA A 8 -1.76 -3.65 20.80
N ALA A 9 -0.49 -3.54 20.42
CA ALA A 9 0.37 -2.46 20.88
C ALA A 9 -0.10 -1.07 20.40
N LEU A 10 -0.81 -1.01 19.27
CA LEU A 10 -1.34 0.22 18.68
C LEU A 10 -2.74 0.60 19.19
N THR A 11 -3.57 -0.41 19.51
CA THR A 11 -5.02 -0.25 19.78
C THR A 11 -5.45 -0.72 21.17
N GLY A 12 -4.54 -1.28 21.96
CA GLY A 12 -4.84 -2.03 23.18
C GLY A 12 -5.26 -3.48 22.89
N ASP A 13 -5.47 -4.28 23.94
CA ASP A 13 -5.87 -5.70 23.83
C ASP A 13 -7.29 -5.94 24.38
N SER A 14 -8.19 -4.98 24.17
CA SER A 14 -9.60 -5.13 24.51
C SER A 14 -10.29 -6.17 23.61
N PRO A 15 -11.45 -6.74 23.99
CA PRO A 15 -12.22 -7.60 23.10
C PRO A 15 -12.53 -6.94 21.75
N ALA A 16 -12.93 -5.65 21.76
CA ALA A 16 -13.19 -4.90 20.55
C ALA A 16 -11.95 -4.77 19.65
N ALA A 17 -10.77 -4.53 20.21
CA ALA A 17 -9.53 -4.46 19.44
C ALA A 17 -9.14 -5.82 18.81
N ARG A 18 -9.43 -6.93 19.50
CA ARG A 18 -9.18 -8.28 18.98
C ARG A 18 -10.13 -8.64 17.85
N ASP A 19 -11.42 -8.28 18.00
CA ASP A 19 -12.43 -8.50 16.96
C ASP A 19 -12.10 -7.66 15.71
N GLU A 20 -11.66 -6.41 15.91
CA GLU A 20 -11.25 -5.53 14.83
C GLU A 20 -10.02 -6.07 14.09
N TRP A 21 -8.98 -6.49 14.81
CA TRP A 21 -7.82 -7.14 14.20
C TRP A 21 -8.21 -8.38 13.39
N ALA A 22 -9.11 -9.22 13.91
CA ALA A 22 -9.57 -10.40 13.20
C ALA A 22 -10.33 -10.02 11.91
N ALA A 23 -11.14 -8.96 11.94
CA ALA A 23 -11.84 -8.44 10.78
C ALA A 23 -10.88 -7.87 9.71
N VAL A 24 -9.85 -7.11 10.12
CA VAL A 24 -8.81 -6.61 9.22
C VAL A 24 -8.06 -7.77 8.56
N VAL A 25 -7.61 -8.76 9.34
CA VAL A 25 -6.91 -9.94 8.81
C VAL A 25 -7.81 -10.72 7.84
N ALA A 26 -9.11 -10.85 8.15
CA ALA A 26 -10.05 -11.51 7.25
C ALA A 26 -10.19 -10.79 5.91
N ALA A 27 -10.23 -9.44 5.92
CA ALA A 27 -10.30 -8.64 4.69
C ALA A 27 -9.06 -8.82 3.82
N TRP A 28 -7.85 -8.80 4.41
CA TRP A 28 -6.60 -9.10 3.69
C TRP A 28 -6.47 -10.56 3.22
N SER A 29 -7.34 -11.45 3.72
CA SER A 29 -7.36 -12.88 3.38
C SER A 29 -8.41 -13.25 2.33
N GLU A 30 -9.11 -12.27 1.75
CA GLU A 30 -10.15 -12.53 0.76
C GLU A 30 -9.58 -13.27 -0.47
N PRO A 31 -10.29 -14.30 -0.98
CA PRO A 31 -9.73 -15.26 -1.94
C PRO A 31 -9.46 -14.69 -3.33
N HIS A 32 -9.98 -13.49 -3.66
CA HIS A 32 -9.73 -12.82 -4.94
C HIS A 32 -8.40 -12.07 -4.96
N ARG A 33 -7.80 -11.77 -3.82
CA ARG A 33 -6.52 -11.06 -3.72
C ARG A 33 -5.38 -11.95 -4.20
N ARG A 34 -4.41 -11.36 -4.89
CA ARG A 34 -3.20 -12.04 -5.38
C ARG A 34 -1.95 -11.27 -4.99
N TYR A 35 -1.90 -9.98 -5.29
CA TYR A 35 -0.83 -9.11 -4.81
C TYR A 35 -1.24 -8.42 -3.51
N HIS A 36 -2.45 -7.87 -3.44
CA HIS A 36 -2.93 -7.10 -2.29
C HIS A 36 -3.44 -8.03 -1.18
N ASP A 37 -2.61 -8.99 -0.78
CA ASP A 37 -2.86 -10.04 0.21
C ASP A 37 -2.06 -9.84 1.51
N LEU A 38 -2.19 -10.79 2.43
CA LEU A 38 -1.44 -10.81 3.69
C LEU A 38 0.09 -10.76 3.53
N ARG A 39 0.67 -11.20 2.41
CA ARG A 39 2.12 -11.12 2.18
C ARG A 39 2.54 -9.69 1.88
N HIS A 40 1.77 -8.96 1.06
CA HIS A 40 1.98 -7.53 0.84
C HIS A 40 1.88 -6.76 2.15
N LEU A 41 0.79 -6.95 2.90
CA LEU A 41 0.63 -6.33 4.21
C LEU A 41 1.82 -6.58 5.15
N ALA A 42 2.30 -7.83 5.22
CA ALA A 42 3.45 -8.16 6.06
C ALA A 42 4.75 -7.46 5.60
N ALA A 43 4.96 -7.34 4.29
CA ALA A 43 6.10 -6.64 3.73
C ALA A 43 6.06 -5.13 4.07
N VAL A 44 4.90 -4.49 3.87
CA VAL A 44 4.70 -3.07 4.20
C VAL A 44 4.89 -2.83 5.70
N LEU A 45 4.28 -3.65 6.56
CA LEU A 45 4.45 -3.52 8.02
C LEU A 45 5.91 -3.70 8.47
N GLY A 46 6.65 -4.63 7.85
CA GLY A 46 8.08 -4.80 8.10
C GLY A 46 8.88 -3.55 7.78
N LEU A 47 8.67 -2.99 6.58
CA LEU A 47 9.35 -1.76 6.14
C LEU A 47 8.93 -0.53 6.93
N VAL A 48 7.66 -0.40 7.31
CA VAL A 48 7.21 0.64 8.25
C VAL A 48 7.91 0.51 9.60
N GLY A 49 8.18 -0.70 10.07
CA GLY A 49 8.97 -0.94 11.28
C GLY A 49 10.44 -0.46 11.13
N GLU A 50 11.06 -0.70 9.98
CA GLU A 50 12.44 -0.31 9.69
C GLU A 50 12.59 1.22 9.46
N LEU A 51 11.64 1.82 8.74
CA LEU A 51 11.66 3.23 8.33
C LEU A 51 10.99 4.16 9.35
N GLY A 52 10.19 3.60 10.26
CA GLY A 52 9.30 4.34 11.17
C GLY A 52 9.97 5.34 12.09
N ALA A 53 11.29 5.22 12.32
CA ALA A 53 12.05 6.22 13.08
C ALA A 53 12.06 7.62 12.43
N ALA A 54 11.76 7.73 11.13
CA ALA A 54 11.60 9.00 10.44
C ALA A 54 10.20 9.63 10.62
N ALA A 55 9.20 8.84 10.99
CA ALA A 55 7.81 9.30 11.14
C ALA A 55 7.65 10.14 12.41
N THR A 56 6.81 11.19 12.32
CA THR A 56 6.40 11.99 13.48
C THR A 56 5.34 11.30 14.35
N ASP A 57 4.49 10.46 13.75
CA ASP A 57 3.61 9.52 14.46
C ASP A 57 3.76 8.10 13.87
N PRO A 58 4.77 7.32 14.32
CA PRO A 58 4.98 5.95 13.85
C PRO A 58 3.78 5.03 14.08
N ALA A 59 2.97 5.30 15.12
CA ALA A 59 1.77 4.51 15.40
C ALA A 59 0.65 4.78 14.39
N ALA A 60 0.48 6.04 13.97
CA ALA A 60 -0.44 6.38 12.88
C ALA A 60 -0.01 5.72 11.56
N VAL A 61 1.28 5.74 11.24
CA VAL A 61 1.81 5.12 10.01
C VAL A 61 1.60 3.60 10.02
N ALA A 62 1.89 2.93 11.15
CA ALA A 62 1.65 1.50 11.29
C ALA A 62 0.16 1.15 11.13
N LEU A 63 -0.73 1.92 11.76
CA LEU A 63 -2.18 1.74 11.57
C LEU A 63 -2.60 2.01 10.13
N ALA A 64 -2.10 3.05 9.48
CA ALA A 64 -2.40 3.30 8.06
C ALA A 64 -1.93 2.14 7.17
N ALA A 65 -0.78 1.54 7.44
CA ALA A 65 -0.33 0.33 6.75
C ALA A 65 -1.29 -0.86 6.91
N TRP A 66 -1.86 -1.08 8.10
CA TRP A 66 -2.90 -2.10 8.31
C TRP A 66 -4.16 -1.85 7.46
N TYR A 67 -4.46 -0.59 7.14
CA TYR A 67 -5.72 -0.19 6.53
C TYR A 67 -5.64 0.22 5.07
N HIS A 68 -4.46 0.51 4.49
CA HIS A 68 -4.36 1.16 3.17
C HIS A 68 -5.16 0.46 2.06
N ASP A 69 -5.09 -0.88 1.98
CA ASP A 69 -5.91 -1.70 1.07
C ASP A 69 -6.81 -2.70 1.81
N VAL A 70 -7.27 -2.36 3.03
CA VAL A 70 -8.17 -3.23 3.78
C VAL A 70 -9.48 -3.47 3.01
N VAL A 71 -9.97 -2.47 2.27
CA VAL A 71 -11.00 -2.64 1.25
C VAL A 71 -10.31 -2.68 -0.10
N TYR A 72 -10.48 -3.78 -0.84
CA TYR A 72 -9.88 -3.93 -2.15
C TYR A 72 -10.79 -4.72 -3.08
N ASP A 73 -11.34 -4.02 -4.07
CA ASP A 73 -12.01 -4.63 -5.21
C ASP A 73 -11.45 -4.01 -6.50
N PRO A 74 -10.79 -4.79 -7.38
CA PRO A 74 -10.28 -4.33 -8.67
C PRO A 74 -11.33 -3.72 -9.62
N ARG A 75 -12.63 -3.84 -9.30
CA ARG A 75 -13.73 -3.25 -10.08
C ARG A 75 -14.13 -1.85 -9.59
N ARG A 76 -13.57 -1.39 -8.47
CA ARG A 76 -13.86 -0.09 -7.85
C ARG A 76 -12.77 0.92 -8.19
N GLY A 77 -13.17 2.19 -8.23
CA GLY A 77 -12.25 3.33 -8.38
C GLY A 77 -12.07 4.16 -7.10
N ASP A 78 -12.55 3.66 -5.97
CA ASP A 78 -12.62 4.38 -4.68
C ASP A 78 -12.12 3.52 -3.50
N ASN A 79 -11.25 2.54 -3.75
CA ASN A 79 -10.76 1.61 -2.73
C ASN A 79 -10.10 2.35 -1.57
N GLU A 80 -9.27 3.37 -1.83
CA GLU A 80 -8.58 4.14 -0.78
C GLU A 80 -9.55 4.94 0.08
N ARG A 81 -10.60 5.50 -0.53
CA ARG A 81 -11.69 6.14 0.22
C ARG A 81 -12.42 5.13 1.11
N ALA A 82 -12.78 3.98 0.55
CA ALA A 82 -13.48 2.94 1.29
C ALA A 82 -12.62 2.36 2.43
N SER A 83 -11.33 2.19 2.21
CA SER A 83 -10.33 1.80 3.21
C SER A 83 -10.18 2.84 4.31
N ALA A 84 -10.15 4.14 3.96
CA ALA A 84 -10.09 5.22 4.93
C ALA A 84 -11.36 5.27 5.81
N ASP A 85 -12.54 5.12 5.20
CA ASP A 85 -13.81 5.04 5.92
C ASP A 85 -13.86 3.79 6.84
N ARG A 86 -13.32 2.66 6.37
CA ARG A 86 -13.21 1.42 7.14
C ARG A 86 -12.24 1.58 8.32
N ALA A 87 -11.15 2.32 8.16
CA ALA A 87 -10.23 2.68 9.24
C ALA A 87 -10.90 3.54 10.29
N ARG A 88 -11.64 4.57 9.85
CA ARG A 88 -12.39 5.45 10.73
C ARG A 88 -13.40 4.69 11.57
N ALA A 89 -14.14 3.77 10.96
CA ALA A 89 -15.12 2.93 11.65
C ALA A 89 -14.46 1.93 12.63
N GLY A 90 -13.39 1.24 12.21
CA GLY A 90 -12.75 0.19 13.00
C GLY A 90 -11.95 0.69 14.19
N LEU A 91 -11.32 1.87 14.06
CA LEU A 91 -10.43 2.43 15.08
C LEU A 91 -11.13 3.41 16.03
N ALA A 92 -12.40 3.77 15.76
CA ALA A 92 -13.18 4.67 16.61
C ALA A 92 -13.26 4.14 18.05
N GLY A 93 -12.78 4.96 19.01
CA GLY A 93 -12.74 4.59 20.42
C GLY A 93 -11.61 3.63 20.81
N LEU A 94 -10.84 3.11 19.86
CA LEU A 94 -9.62 2.34 20.11
C LEU A 94 -8.36 3.24 20.13
N VAL A 95 -8.41 4.37 19.42
CA VAL A 95 -7.30 5.34 19.35
C VAL A 95 -7.80 6.78 19.52
N PRO A 96 -6.94 7.74 19.89
CA PRO A 96 -7.30 9.16 19.93
C PRO A 96 -7.72 9.70 18.55
N GLU A 97 -8.68 10.62 18.52
CA GLU A 97 -9.20 11.22 17.27
C GLU A 97 -8.10 11.82 16.38
N ALA A 98 -7.10 12.48 16.97
CA ALA A 98 -5.99 13.05 16.22
C ALA A 98 -5.19 11.98 15.43
N ARG A 99 -5.00 10.79 16.02
CA ARG A 99 -4.36 9.66 15.34
C ARG A 99 -5.26 9.08 14.27
N LEU A 100 -6.56 8.99 14.55
CA LEU A 100 -7.54 8.50 13.57
C LEU A 100 -7.58 9.37 12.32
N ALA A 101 -7.56 10.69 12.48
CA ALA A 101 -7.52 11.65 11.38
C ALA A 101 -6.22 11.50 10.56
N GLU A 102 -5.08 11.25 11.21
CA GLU A 102 -3.83 11.02 10.49
C GLU A 102 -3.83 9.68 9.74
N VAL A 103 -4.37 8.61 10.34
CA VAL A 103 -4.56 7.32 9.65
C VAL A 103 -5.42 7.50 8.40
N GLU A 104 -6.55 8.21 8.50
CA GLU A 104 -7.43 8.49 7.37
C GLU A 104 -6.70 9.26 6.27
N ARG A 105 -5.95 10.32 6.63
CA ARG A 105 -5.15 11.10 5.68
C ARG A 105 -4.11 10.25 4.96
N LEU A 106 -3.39 9.40 5.71
CA LEU A 106 -2.33 8.54 5.17
C LEU A 106 -2.89 7.45 4.24
N VAL A 107 -4.03 6.84 4.59
CA VAL A 107 -4.69 5.87 3.70
C VAL A 107 -5.14 6.54 2.40
N LEU A 108 -5.66 7.77 2.45
CA LEU A 108 -6.02 8.50 1.23
C LEU A 108 -4.80 8.90 0.39
N LEU A 109 -3.66 9.14 1.03
CA LEU A 109 -2.41 9.50 0.37
C LEU A 109 -1.90 8.39 -0.57
N THR A 110 -2.20 7.11 -0.28
CA THR A 110 -1.77 5.98 -1.13
C THR A 110 -2.48 5.93 -2.48
N ALA A 111 -3.53 6.72 -2.72
CA ALA A 111 -4.17 6.78 -4.04
C ALA A 111 -3.23 7.38 -5.11
N GLY A 112 -2.30 8.25 -4.71
CA GLY A 112 -1.33 8.87 -5.62
C GLY A 112 0.12 8.74 -5.18
N HIS A 113 0.36 8.17 -3.99
CA HIS A 113 1.68 8.03 -3.36
C HIS A 113 2.51 9.33 -3.35
N ALA A 114 1.83 10.48 -3.31
CA ALA A 114 2.41 11.79 -3.53
C ALA A 114 2.64 12.53 -2.19
N ALA A 115 3.50 11.97 -1.34
CA ALA A 115 3.88 12.62 -0.09
C ALA A 115 4.63 13.94 -0.37
N GLU A 116 4.14 15.04 0.22
CA GLU A 116 4.73 16.37 0.09
C GLU A 116 6.09 16.47 0.82
N PRO A 117 6.99 17.38 0.41
CA PRO A 117 8.23 17.63 1.14
C PRO A 117 7.97 17.97 2.62
N GLY A 118 8.55 17.19 3.52
CA GLY A 118 8.38 17.33 4.96
C GLY A 118 7.26 16.47 5.57
N ASP A 119 6.41 15.82 4.77
CA ASP A 119 5.45 14.82 5.24
C ASP A 119 6.17 13.49 5.51
N THR A 120 6.82 13.36 6.67
CA THR A 120 7.60 12.15 6.97
C THR A 120 6.72 10.94 7.27
N ASN A 121 5.49 11.13 7.76
CA ASN A 121 4.55 10.03 7.94
C ASN A 121 4.12 9.45 6.58
N GLY A 122 3.75 10.33 5.65
CA GLY A 122 3.41 9.96 4.28
C GLY A 122 4.60 9.34 3.53
N ALA A 123 5.80 9.89 3.71
CA ALA A 123 7.02 9.33 3.14
C ALA A 123 7.28 7.89 3.62
N VAL A 124 7.13 7.61 4.92
CA VAL A 124 7.32 6.24 5.43
C VAL A 124 6.29 5.27 4.85
N LEU A 125 5.01 5.65 4.81
CA LEU A 125 3.97 4.78 4.26
C LEU A 125 4.17 4.53 2.75
N CYS A 126 4.33 5.59 1.96
CA CYS A 126 4.46 5.50 0.51
C CYS A 126 5.73 4.76 0.10
N ASP A 127 6.87 5.01 0.77
CA ASP A 127 8.11 4.32 0.44
C ASP A 127 8.03 2.82 0.78
N ALA A 128 7.35 2.46 1.88
CA ALA A 128 7.15 1.07 2.27
C ALA A 128 6.18 0.35 1.30
N ASP A 129 5.09 0.99 0.92
CA ASP A 129 4.08 0.43 0.01
C ASP A 129 4.63 0.24 -1.42
N LEU A 130 5.41 1.21 -1.91
CA LEU A 130 6.03 1.14 -3.24
C LEU A 130 7.32 0.31 -3.30
N ALA A 131 7.82 -0.23 -2.19
CA ALA A 131 9.12 -0.90 -2.14
C ALA A 131 9.25 -2.10 -3.10
N VAL A 132 8.13 -2.77 -3.43
CA VAL A 132 8.10 -3.85 -4.42
C VAL A 132 8.66 -3.42 -5.77
N LEU A 133 8.51 -2.14 -6.12
CA LEU A 133 8.96 -1.61 -7.40
C LEU A 133 10.48 -1.71 -7.51
N ALA A 134 11.21 -1.58 -6.41
CA ALA A 134 12.66 -1.77 -6.32
C ALA A 134 13.09 -3.21 -6.01
N GLY A 135 12.18 -4.18 -6.09
CA GLY A 135 12.54 -5.60 -6.02
C GLY A 135 13.48 -6.02 -7.14
N PRO A 136 14.20 -7.16 -6.97
CA PRO A 136 14.87 -7.82 -8.09
C PRO A 136 13.90 -8.04 -9.27
N PRO A 137 14.37 -8.05 -10.53
CA PRO A 137 13.50 -8.15 -11.71
C PRO A 137 12.52 -9.34 -11.67
N GLU A 138 12.94 -10.47 -11.10
CA GLU A 138 12.10 -11.66 -10.95
C GLU A 138 10.96 -11.44 -9.93
N ALA A 139 11.25 -10.75 -8.83
CA ALA A 139 10.24 -10.40 -7.83
C ALA A 139 9.26 -9.35 -8.38
N TYR A 140 9.76 -8.38 -9.13
CA TYR A 140 8.93 -7.39 -9.82
C TYR A 140 8.00 -8.06 -10.85
N ALA A 141 8.51 -9.00 -11.64
CA ALA A 141 7.71 -9.74 -12.61
C ALA A 141 6.59 -10.55 -11.94
N ALA A 142 6.88 -11.17 -10.78
CA ALA A 142 5.86 -11.86 -9.98
C ALA A 142 4.79 -10.90 -9.46
N TYR A 143 5.19 -9.72 -8.97
CA TYR A 143 4.28 -8.63 -8.60
C TYR A 143 3.37 -8.23 -9.77
N ALA A 144 3.93 -7.89 -10.92
CA ALA A 144 3.16 -7.47 -12.09
C ALA A 144 2.21 -8.57 -12.58
N SER A 145 2.61 -9.83 -12.51
CA SER A 145 1.75 -10.98 -12.83
C SER A 145 0.58 -11.11 -11.86
N ALA A 146 0.83 -10.99 -10.55
CA ALA A 146 -0.20 -11.05 -9.53
C ALA A 146 -1.23 -9.91 -9.68
N VAL A 147 -0.76 -8.69 -9.99
CA VAL A 147 -1.65 -7.58 -10.35
C VAL A 147 -2.47 -7.92 -11.61
N ARG A 148 -1.85 -8.47 -12.66
CA ARG A 148 -2.60 -8.88 -13.88
C ARG A 148 -3.72 -9.87 -13.55
N GLU A 149 -3.48 -10.81 -12.64
CA GLU A 149 -4.48 -11.79 -12.20
C GLU A 149 -5.67 -11.14 -11.48
N GLU A 150 -5.44 -10.14 -10.61
CA GLU A 150 -6.52 -9.39 -9.92
C GLU A 150 -7.45 -8.69 -10.92
N TYR A 151 -6.87 -8.21 -12.03
CA TYR A 151 -7.61 -7.60 -13.13
C TYR A 151 -7.97 -8.59 -14.25
N GLY A 152 -7.92 -9.90 -14.03
CA GLY A 152 -8.22 -10.93 -15.03
C GLY A 152 -9.63 -10.86 -15.63
N HIS A 153 -10.53 -10.10 -14.99
CA HIS A 153 -11.87 -9.81 -15.48
C HIS A 153 -11.90 -8.75 -16.60
N LEU A 154 -10.82 -8.00 -16.81
CA LEU A 154 -10.68 -7.02 -17.88
C LEU A 154 -10.07 -7.65 -19.14
N PRO A 155 -10.56 -7.27 -20.34
CA PRO A 155 -9.86 -7.49 -21.60
C PRO A 155 -8.43 -6.96 -21.56
N ASP A 156 -7.54 -7.59 -22.34
CA ASP A 156 -6.10 -7.27 -22.30
C ASP A 156 -5.79 -5.84 -22.72
N ASP A 157 -6.52 -5.27 -23.69
CA ASP A 157 -6.35 -3.89 -24.14
C ASP A 157 -6.76 -2.88 -23.04
N VAL A 158 -7.88 -3.14 -22.37
CA VAL A 158 -8.37 -2.31 -21.25
C VAL A 158 -7.40 -2.37 -20.06
N PHE A 159 -6.95 -3.57 -19.68
CA PHE A 159 -5.94 -3.72 -18.63
C PHE A 159 -4.64 -3.02 -19.01
N THR A 160 -4.16 -3.21 -20.24
CA THR A 160 -2.90 -2.61 -20.72
C THR A 160 -2.97 -1.09 -20.66
N ALA A 161 -4.07 -0.48 -21.11
CA ALA A 161 -4.26 0.97 -21.04
C ALA A 161 -4.27 1.48 -19.59
N GLY A 162 -5.03 0.84 -18.70
CA GLY A 162 -5.11 1.23 -17.28
C GLY A 162 -3.78 1.05 -16.55
N ARG A 163 -3.11 -0.10 -16.72
CA ARG A 163 -1.81 -0.37 -16.11
C ARG A 163 -0.74 0.60 -16.63
N THR A 164 -0.73 0.90 -17.93
CA THR A 164 0.16 1.89 -18.52
C THR A 164 0.00 3.25 -17.85
N ALA A 165 -1.24 3.72 -17.68
CA ALA A 165 -1.52 4.99 -17.02
C ALA A 165 -1.01 5.05 -15.57
N VAL A 166 -1.17 3.96 -14.80
CA VAL A 166 -0.64 3.87 -13.42
C VAL A 166 0.89 3.93 -13.40
N LEU A 167 1.57 3.21 -14.29
CA LEU A 167 3.03 3.21 -14.35
C LEU A 167 3.57 4.58 -14.79
N GLU A 168 2.89 5.24 -15.72
CA GLU A 168 3.22 6.60 -16.17
C GLU A 168 3.04 7.61 -15.03
N SER A 169 1.91 7.59 -14.31
CA SER A 169 1.68 8.50 -13.19
C SER A 169 2.72 8.33 -12.07
N LEU A 170 3.16 7.09 -11.81
CA LEU A 170 4.26 6.84 -10.87
C LEU A 170 5.58 7.42 -11.37
N LEU A 171 5.89 7.29 -12.67
CA LEU A 171 7.13 7.83 -13.24
C LEU A 171 7.15 9.37 -13.31
N GLU A 172 5.98 10.01 -13.37
CA GLU A 172 5.81 11.46 -13.32
C GLU A 172 6.09 12.06 -11.93
N LEU A 173 6.09 11.24 -10.88
CA LEU A 173 6.46 11.70 -9.54
C LEU A 173 7.92 12.22 -9.53
N PRO A 174 8.19 13.36 -8.86
CA PRO A 174 9.55 13.90 -8.74
C PRO A 174 10.54 12.90 -8.11
N ALA A 175 10.05 12.07 -7.20
CA ALA A 175 10.74 10.93 -6.63
C ALA A 175 9.72 9.83 -6.31
N LEU A 176 10.07 8.56 -6.49
CA LEU A 176 9.28 7.41 -6.03
C LEU A 176 9.51 7.14 -4.54
N TYR A 177 10.70 7.49 -4.04
CA TYR A 177 11.06 7.30 -2.64
C TYR A 177 11.52 8.61 -2.01
N ARG A 178 10.95 8.96 -0.87
CA ARG A 178 11.09 10.29 -0.25
C ARG A 178 12.12 10.28 0.87
N LEU A 179 12.31 9.15 1.53
CA LEU A 179 13.26 9.04 2.62
C LEU A 179 14.71 8.94 2.09
N PRO A 180 15.68 9.50 2.81
CA PRO A 180 17.08 9.29 2.48
C PRO A 180 17.50 7.81 2.49
N ALA A 181 16.93 7.00 3.39
CA ALA A 181 17.24 5.58 3.55
C ALA A 181 16.82 4.70 2.36
N THR A 182 15.86 5.17 1.57
CA THR A 182 15.25 4.43 0.44
C THR A 182 15.69 4.99 -0.91
N ARG A 183 16.52 6.05 -0.93
CA ARG A 183 16.96 6.72 -2.17
C ARG A 183 17.67 5.78 -3.15
N GLU A 184 18.38 4.77 -2.66
CA GLU A 184 19.08 3.81 -3.53
C GLU A 184 18.14 2.85 -4.27
N TRP A 185 16.87 2.80 -3.89
CA TRP A 185 15.83 1.98 -4.53
C TRP A 185 15.34 2.59 -5.85
N GLU A 186 15.38 3.92 -5.96
CA GLU A 186 14.84 4.70 -7.07
C GLU A 186 15.32 4.22 -8.45
N PRO A 187 16.64 4.03 -8.71
CA PRO A 187 17.10 3.64 -10.04
C PRO A 187 16.56 2.28 -10.47
N ARG A 188 16.46 1.32 -9.54
CA ARG A 188 15.95 -0.02 -9.83
C ARG A 188 14.44 0.01 -10.07
N ALA A 189 13.69 0.77 -9.27
CA ALA A 189 12.26 0.94 -9.46
C ALA A 189 11.93 1.53 -10.83
N ARG A 190 12.61 2.62 -11.21
CA ARG A 190 12.41 3.24 -12.53
C ARG A 190 12.79 2.30 -13.67
N ALA A 191 13.84 1.50 -13.53
CA ALA A 191 14.21 0.49 -14.52
C ALA A 191 13.12 -0.59 -14.69
N ASN A 192 12.57 -1.09 -13.58
CA ASN A 192 11.50 -2.08 -13.61
C ASN A 192 10.20 -1.52 -14.22
N LEU A 193 9.76 -0.33 -13.80
CA LEU A 193 8.59 0.35 -14.36
C LEU A 193 8.74 0.58 -15.88
N ALA A 194 9.91 1.04 -16.33
CA ALA A 194 10.19 1.27 -17.75
C ALA A 194 10.22 -0.03 -18.57
N ALA A 195 10.74 -1.12 -17.99
CA ALA A 195 10.73 -2.43 -18.62
C ALA A 195 9.29 -2.96 -18.78
N GLU A 196 8.45 -2.84 -17.76
CA GLU A 196 7.03 -3.22 -17.84
C GLU A 196 6.29 -2.41 -18.90
N LEU A 197 6.48 -1.08 -18.93
CA LEU A 197 5.90 -0.20 -19.94
C LEU A 197 6.28 -0.60 -21.37
N THR A 198 7.55 -0.99 -21.58
CA THR A 198 8.02 -1.45 -22.89
C THR A 198 7.30 -2.72 -23.32
N LEU A 199 7.14 -3.68 -22.41
CA LEU A 199 6.42 -4.94 -22.66
C LEU A 199 4.93 -4.71 -22.94
N LEU A 200 4.27 -3.83 -22.17
CA LEU A 200 2.86 -3.50 -22.34
C LEU A 200 2.58 -2.84 -23.69
N ARG A 201 3.39 -1.84 -24.08
CA ARG A 201 3.25 -1.15 -25.38
C ARG A 201 3.54 -2.06 -26.57
N GLY A 202 4.48 -2.99 -26.41
CA GLY A 202 4.79 -4.00 -27.43
C GLY A 202 3.67 -5.02 -27.68
N ARG A 203 2.72 -5.18 -26.74
CA ARG A 203 1.54 -6.06 -26.90
C ARG A 203 0.35 -5.37 -27.57
N ALA A 204 0.30 -4.04 -27.52
CA ALA A 204 -0.75 -3.23 -28.14
C ALA A 204 -0.48 -2.93 -29.63
N SER A 205 0.69 -3.33 -30.13
CA SER A 205 1.12 -3.19 -31.54
C SER A 205 0.90 -4.49 -32.31
#